data_AF-A0A377ACH0-F1
#
_entry.id   AF-A0A377ACH0-F1
#
_cell.length_a   1.000
_cell.length_b   1.000
_cell.length_c   1.000
_cell.angle_alpha   90.00
_cell.angle_beta   90.00
_cell.angle_gamma   90.00
#
_symmetry.space_group_name_H-M   'P 1'
#
loop_
_entity.id
_entity.type
_entity.pdbx_description
1 polymer ?
#
loop_
_entity_poly.entity_id
_entity_poly.type
_entity_poly.pdbx_seq_one_letter_code
_entity_poly.pdbx_strand_id
1 'polypeptide(L)'
;MRWESHIYAGYTVPPYYDSMIGKLICYGENRDVAIARMKNALQELIIDGIKTNVDLQIRIMNDENFQHGGTNIHYLEKKLGLQEK
;
A
#
# COMPACT_ATOMS: atom_id res chain seq x y z
N MET A 1 -11.44 9.25 -1.59
CA MET A 1 -10.19 8.74 -0.98
C MET A 1 -10.14 9.28 0.43
N ARG A 2 -9.65 8.52 1.40
CA ARG A 2 -9.54 8.93 2.79
C ARG A 2 -8.14 8.61 3.29
N TRP A 3 -7.49 9.60 3.89
CA TRP A 3 -6.22 9.44 4.58
C TRP A 3 -6.48 9.47 6.08
N GLU A 4 -6.10 8.40 6.77
CA GLU A 4 -6.12 8.35 8.24
C GLU A 4 -4.70 8.22 8.75
N SER A 5 -4.21 9.25 9.44
CA SER A 5 -2.86 9.27 9.98
C SER A 5 -2.82 10.10 11.26
N HIS A 6 -1.83 9.81 12.10
CA HIS A 6 -1.48 10.61 13.27
C HIS A 6 -0.20 11.43 13.05
N ILE A 7 0.43 11.32 11.87
CA ILE A 7 1.69 12.00 11.56
C ILE A 7 1.43 13.39 10.99
N TYR A 8 2.42 14.26 11.14
CA TYR A 8 2.44 15.61 10.61
C TYR A 8 3.86 15.95 10.11
N ALA A 9 4.02 17.05 9.38
CA ALA A 9 5.32 17.44 8.85
C ALA A 9 6.34 17.66 9.99
N GLY A 10 7.52 17.04 9.87
CA GLY A 10 8.55 17.05 10.91
C GLY A 10 8.33 16.05 12.05
N TYR A 11 7.33 15.17 11.96
CA TYR A 11 7.13 14.09 12.91
C TYR A 11 8.23 13.03 12.80
N THR A 12 8.85 12.70 13.93
CA THR A 12 9.83 11.60 14.03
C THR A 12 9.12 10.33 14.47
N VAL A 13 9.19 9.28 13.63
CA VAL A 13 8.61 7.97 13.95
C VAL A 13 9.43 7.32 15.08
N PRO A 14 8.84 7.05 16.25
CA PRO A 14 9.54 6.43 17.37
C PRO A 14 9.85 4.95 17.09
N PRO A 15 11.02 4.43 17.50
CA PRO A 15 11.43 3.05 17.23
C PRO A 15 10.70 2.00 18.10
N TYR A 16 9.96 2.44 19.12
CA TYR A 16 9.33 1.57 20.12
C TYR A 16 7.88 1.18 19.78
N TYR A 17 7.31 1.73 18.70
CA TYR A 17 5.92 1.52 18.30
C TYR A 17 5.82 0.91 16.91
N ASP A 18 4.59 0.59 16.49
CA ASP A 18 4.32 0.10 15.15
C ASP A 18 4.76 1.11 14.09
N SER A 19 5.30 0.58 12.99
CA SER A 19 5.79 1.33 11.82
C SER A 19 4.68 1.96 10.98
N MET A 20 3.41 1.74 11.34
CA MET A 20 2.27 2.28 10.62
C MET A 20 2.15 3.79 10.79
N ILE A 21 2.52 4.51 9.73
CA ILE A 21 2.42 5.97 9.66
C ILE A 21 1.03 6.45 9.20
N GLY A 22 0.25 5.63 8.50
CA GLY A 22 -1.07 6.02 8.02
C GLY A 22 -1.75 4.96 7.19
N LYS A 23 -3.04 5.15 6.97
CA LYS A 23 -3.91 4.31 6.15
C LYS A 23 -4.47 5.13 4.99
N LEU A 24 -4.21 4.68 3.78
CA LEU A 24 -4.80 5.20 2.56
C LEU A 24 -5.96 4.30 2.15
N ILE A 25 -7.17 4.85 2.13
CA ILE A 25 -8.39 4.10 1.89
C ILE A 25 -9.09 4.66 0.65
N CYS A 26 -9.30 3.81 -0.35
CA CYS A 26 -9.98 4.17 -1.59
C CYS A 26 -11.31 3.43 -1.70
N TYR A 27 -12.32 4.13 -2.22
CA TYR A 27 -13.65 3.59 -2.51
C TYR A 27 -14.00 3.91 -3.96
N GLY A 28 -14.65 2.96 -4.61
CA GLY A 28 -15.19 3.07 -5.96
C GLY A 28 -16.48 2.27 -6.06
N GLU A 29 -17.30 2.57 -7.06
CA GLU A 29 -18.57 1.87 -7.30
C GLU A 29 -18.37 0.41 -7.69
N ASN A 30 -17.20 0.09 -8.26
CA ASN A 30 -16.73 -1.25 -8.56
C ASN A 30 -15.23 -1.39 -8.23
N ARG A 31 -14.73 -2.62 -8.31
CA ARG A 31 -13.34 -2.97 -7.97
C ARG A 31 -12.34 -2.21 -8.84
N ASP A 32 -12.60 -2.11 -10.13
CA ASP A 32 -11.69 -1.45 -11.09
C ASP A 32 -11.54 0.04 -10.79
N VAL A 33 -12.65 0.73 -10.49
CA VAL A 33 -12.65 2.13 -10.08
C VAL A 33 -11.92 2.33 -8.75
N ALA A 34 -12.12 1.42 -7.79
CA ALA A 34 -11.44 1.50 -6.49
C ALA A 34 -9.91 1.31 -6.65
N ILE A 35 -9.49 0.38 -7.50
CA ILE A 35 -8.07 0.13 -7.80
C ILE A 35 -7.46 1.31 -8.56
N ALA A 36 -8.15 1.84 -9.58
CA ALA A 36 -7.67 3.00 -10.34
C ALA A 36 -7.46 4.22 -9.43
N ARG A 37 -8.41 4.49 -8.52
CA ARG A 37 -8.27 5.54 -7.50
C ARG A 37 -7.08 5.29 -6.57
N MET A 38 -6.89 4.05 -6.13
CA MET A 38 -5.75 3.68 -5.29
C MET A 38 -4.40 3.86 -6.00
N LYS A 39 -4.30 3.51 -7.29
CA LYS A 39 -3.09 3.72 -8.09
C LYS A 39 -2.71 5.20 -8.15
N ASN A 40 -3.67 6.06 -8.48
CA ASN A 40 -3.43 7.51 -8.53
C ASN A 40 -3.02 8.05 -7.16
N ALA A 41 -3.75 7.64 -6.10
CA ALA A 41 -3.47 8.07 -4.74
C ALA A 41 -2.05 7.69 -4.27
N LEU A 42 -1.58 6.48 -4.61
CA LEU A 42 -0.24 6.02 -4.27
C LEU A 42 0.84 6.73 -5.09
N GLN A 43 0.56 7.10 -6.35
CA GLN A 43 1.50 7.87 -7.18
C GLN A 43 1.65 9.32 -6.71
N GLU A 44 0.58 9.90 -6.15
CA GLU A 44 0.60 11.26 -5.59
C GLU A 44 1.06 11.31 -4.13
N LEU A 45 1.22 10.16 -3.46
CA LEU A 45 1.63 10.09 -2.07
C LEU A 45 3.13 10.34 -1.92
N ILE A 46 3.48 11.54 -1.44
CA ILE A 46 4.85 11.95 -1.18
C ILE A 46 5.14 11.81 0.33
N ILE A 47 6.09 10.93 0.66
CA ILE A 47 6.60 10.74 2.02
C ILE A 47 8.13 10.75 1.93
N ASP A 48 8.76 11.71 2.59
CA ASP A 48 10.21 11.88 2.60
C ASP A 48 10.78 11.66 4.00
N GLY A 49 12.07 11.32 4.08
CA GLY A 49 12.80 11.11 5.33
C GLY A 49 12.71 9.70 5.93
N ILE A 50 11.78 8.86 5.46
CA ILE A 50 11.67 7.45 5.87
C ILE A 50 11.41 6.54 4.66
N LYS A 51 11.91 5.31 4.73
CA LYS A 51 11.59 4.28 3.74
C LYS A 51 10.18 3.76 4.00
N THR A 52 9.32 3.79 2.99
CA THR A 52 7.94 3.30 3.06
C THR A 52 7.72 2.08 2.16
N ASN A 53 6.56 1.44 2.31
CA ASN A 53 6.14 0.33 1.46
C ASN A 53 5.29 0.77 0.25
N VAL A 54 5.27 2.07 -0.08
CA VAL A 54 4.45 2.62 -1.17
C VAL A 54 4.76 1.95 -2.51
N ASP A 55 6.03 1.78 -2.86
CA ASP A 55 6.44 1.09 -4.10
C ASP A 55 5.90 -0.34 -4.19
N LEU A 56 5.91 -1.07 -3.07
CA LEU A 56 5.36 -2.42 -3.00
C LEU A 56 3.85 -2.39 -3.23
N GLN A 57 3.13 -1.45 -2.61
CA GLN A 57 1.69 -1.30 -2.79
C GLN A 57 1.34 -0.95 -4.25
N ILE A 58 2.11 -0.07 -4.91
CA ILE A 58 1.94 0.24 -6.34
C ILE A 58 2.10 -1.03 -7.19
N ARG A 59 3.13 -1.85 -6.92
CA ARG A 59 3.33 -3.13 -7.61
C ARG A 59 2.20 -4.13 -7.38
N ILE A 60 1.58 -4.14 -6.20
CA ILE A 60 0.41 -4.98 -5.91
C ILE A 60 -0.80 -4.49 -6.69
N MET A 61 -1.06 -3.18 -6.69
CA MET A 61 -2.19 -2.60 -7.42
C MET A 61 -2.06 -2.82 -8.94
N ASN A 62 -0.83 -2.87 -9.48
CA ASN A 62 -0.57 -3.14 -10.90
C ASN A 62 -0.59 -4.62 -11.29
N ASP A 63 -0.79 -5.54 -10.34
CA ASP A 63 -0.85 -6.97 -10.64
C ASP A 63 -2.23 -7.38 -11.15
N GLU A 64 -2.28 -8.05 -12.30
CA GLU A 64 -3.51 -8.59 -12.87
C GLU A 64 -4.17 -9.65 -11.96
N ASN A 65 -3.37 -10.48 -11.27
CA ASN A 65 -3.91 -11.48 -10.35
C ASN A 65 -4.61 -10.84 -9.15
N PHE A 66 -4.05 -9.72 -8.66
CA PHE A 66 -4.67 -8.94 -7.59
C PHE A 66 -5.92 -8.23 -8.11
N GLN A 67 -5.88 -7.65 -9.31
CA GLN A 67 -7.02 -6.97 -9.93
C GLN A 67 -8.21 -7.93 -10.10
N HIS A 68 -7.97 -9.14 -10.62
CA HIS A 68 -9.00 -10.17 -10.80
C HIS A 68 -9.45 -10.88 -9.50
N GLY A 69 -8.80 -10.61 -8.36
CA GLY A 69 -9.20 -11.16 -7.05
C GLY A 69 -8.73 -12.60 -6.80
N GLY A 70 -7.83 -13.14 -7.63
CA GLY A 70 -7.30 -14.51 -7.54
C GLY A 70 -6.15 -14.69 -6.54
N THR A 71 -6.12 -13.91 -5.46
CA THR A 71 -4.99 -13.92 -4.50
C THR A 71 -5.34 -14.67 -3.22
N ASN A 72 -4.44 -15.55 -2.76
CA ASN A 72 -4.54 -16.23 -1.46
C ASN A 72 -3.51 -15.67 -0.47
N ILE A 73 -3.46 -16.24 0.74
CA ILE A 73 -2.54 -15.79 1.80
C ILE A 73 -1.04 -15.90 1.40
N HIS A 74 -0.70 -16.76 0.44
CA HIS A 74 0.68 -16.97 -0.05
C HIS A 74 1.03 -16.11 -1.27
N TYR A 75 0.13 -15.22 -1.71
CA TYR A 75 0.33 -14.39 -2.89
C TYR A 75 1.62 -13.56 -2.80
N LEU A 76 1.83 -12.91 -1.65
CA LEU A 76 2.96 -12.00 -1.47
C LEU A 76 4.30 -12.76 -1.41
N GLU A 77 4.34 -13.90 -0.74
CA GLU A 77 5.52 -14.78 -0.65
C GLU A 77 5.96 -15.24 -2.05
N LYS A 78 5.01 -15.76 -2.84
CA LYS A 78 5.24 -16.19 -4.22
C LYS A 78 5.73 -15.05 -5.10
N LYS A 79 5.09 -13.87 -4.98
CA LYS A 79 5.43 -12.70 -5.80
C LYS A 79 6.82 -12.13 -5.48
N LEU A 80 7.23 -12.20 -4.22
CA LEU A 80 8.55 -11.72 -3.78
C LEU A 80 9.65 -12.78 -3.94
N GLY A 81 9.31 -14.00 -4.40
CA GLY A 81 10.26 -15.10 -4.50
C GLY A 81 10.81 -15.53 -3.14
N LEU A 82 10.08 -15.25 -2.06
CA LEU A 82 10.40 -15.68 -0.71
C LEU A 82 9.98 -17.15 -0.60
N GLN A 83 10.83 -18.05 -1.10
CA GLN A 83 10.71 -19.47 -0.80
C GLN A 83 11.14 -19.67 0.66
N GLU A 84 10.24 -20.18 1.50
CA GLU A 84 10.67 -20.88 2.72
C GLU A 84 11.54 -22.06 2.28
N LYS A 85 12.73 -22.15 2.85
CA LYS A 85 13.56 -23.36 2.78
C LYS A 85 12.90 -24.50 3.53
#